data_AF-A0A9D5EPS6-F1
#
_entry.id   AF-A0A9D5EPS6-F1
#
_cell.length_a   1.000
_cell.length_b   1.000
_cell.length_c   1.000
_cell.angle_alpha   90.00
_cell.angle_beta   90.00
_cell.angle_gamma   90.00
#
_symmetry.space_group_name_H-M   'P 1'
#
loop_
_entity.id
_entity.type
_entity.pdbx_description
1 polymer ?
#
loop_
_entity_poly.entity_id
_entity_poly.type
_entity_poly.pdbx_seq_one_letter_code
_entity_poly.pdbx_strand_id
1 'polypeptide(L)'
;MVATSSPVWLIELGVYGSEIEPLVKEIRRQGMECRFVTYREIVKGPTPLPQGVCAVVYGTYPTVRHAILRCGWTPGGWCSSENLDCLSYYPHFAKFLLNQRNEILPGVVAIREKQRLFGEYGRDGFVFARPTSAHKLVVGRLIAEDDFEASLAPTRYDSETQIAIALPQTLGREWRLVIAGDEIVSGSQYA
;
A
#
# COMPACT_ATOMS: atom_id res chain seq x y z
N MET A 1 10.31 -36.23 0.43
CA MET A 1 10.85 -34.97 0.97
C MET A 1 11.24 -34.09 -0.19
N VAL A 2 10.44 -33.06 -0.52
CA VAL A 2 10.87 -32.05 -1.49
C VAL A 2 11.92 -31.21 -0.75
N ALA A 3 13.16 -31.19 -1.23
CA ALA A 3 14.14 -30.23 -0.75
C ALA A 3 13.53 -28.85 -0.95
N THR A 4 13.14 -28.17 0.13
CA THR A 4 12.64 -26.81 0.05
C THR A 4 13.82 -25.94 -0.36
N SER A 5 13.91 -25.62 -1.65
CA SER A 5 14.85 -24.63 -2.15
C SER A 5 14.61 -23.33 -1.38
N SER A 6 15.68 -22.76 -0.85
CA SER A 6 15.61 -21.46 -0.19
C SER A 6 15.09 -20.42 -1.20
N PRO A 7 14.20 -19.51 -0.78
CA PRO A 7 13.60 -18.54 -1.70
C PRO A 7 14.67 -17.62 -2.29
N VAL A 8 14.51 -17.27 -3.56
CA VAL A 8 15.29 -16.21 -4.21
C VAL A 8 14.63 -14.86 -3.92
N TRP A 9 15.37 -13.94 -3.33
CA TRP A 9 14.91 -12.57 -3.08
C TRP A 9 15.24 -11.66 -4.26
N LEU A 10 14.22 -11.00 -4.78
CA LEU A 10 14.34 -10.00 -5.83
C LEU A 10 14.00 -8.63 -5.24
N ILE A 11 15.01 -7.78 -5.10
CA ILE A 11 14.88 -6.45 -4.50
C ILE A 11 14.81 -5.39 -5.60
N GLU A 12 13.77 -4.56 -5.59
CA GLU A 12 13.61 -3.49 -6.56
C GLU A 12 14.68 -2.40 -6.37
N LEU A 13 15.49 -2.19 -7.41
CA LEU A 13 16.59 -1.23 -7.41
C LEU A 13 16.06 0.21 -7.46
N GLY A 14 16.69 1.10 -6.70
CA GLY A 14 16.38 2.54 -6.69
C GLY A 14 15.23 2.95 -5.77
N VAL A 15 14.70 2.03 -4.95
CA VAL A 15 13.54 2.30 -4.08
C VAL A 15 13.93 2.67 -2.64
N TYR A 16 14.92 1.99 -2.05
CA TYR A 16 15.15 2.00 -0.59
C TYR A 16 16.49 2.62 -0.14
N GLY A 17 17.35 3.07 -1.07
CA GLY A 17 18.67 3.62 -0.71
C GLY A 17 19.52 2.67 0.16
N SER A 18 20.21 3.22 1.16
CA SER A 18 21.02 2.44 2.12
C SER A 18 20.19 1.69 3.17
N GLU A 19 18.90 2.00 3.33
CA GLU A 19 18.02 1.35 4.32
C GLU A 19 17.80 -0.14 4.01
N ILE A 20 18.10 -0.57 2.79
CA ILE A 20 17.96 -1.96 2.35
C ILE A 20 19.11 -2.85 2.80
N GLU A 21 20.27 -2.28 3.17
CA GLU A 21 21.48 -3.03 3.46
C GLU A 21 21.31 -4.03 4.62
N PRO A 22 20.65 -3.67 5.76
CA PRO A 22 20.41 -4.63 6.83
C PRO A 22 19.59 -5.84 6.37
N LEU A 23 18.56 -5.62 5.54
CA LEU A 23 17.73 -6.70 4.99
C LEU A 23 18.55 -7.61 4.07
N VAL A 24 19.33 -7.03 3.15
CA VAL A 24 20.21 -7.80 2.23
C VAL A 24 21.22 -8.62 2.99
N LYS A 25 21.85 -8.04 4.02
CA LYS A 25 22.81 -8.73 4.88
C LYS A 25 22.14 -9.91 5.59
N GLU A 26 20.94 -9.72 6.12
CA GLU A 26 20.20 -10.77 6.80
C GLU A 26 19.77 -11.90 5.86
N ILE A 27 19.26 -11.58 4.67
CA ILE A 27 18.91 -12.58 3.64
C ILE A 27 20.12 -13.46 3.32
N ARG A 28 21.27 -12.83 3.05
CA ARG A 28 22.52 -13.53 2.73
C ARG A 28 23.06 -14.33 3.91
N ARG A 29 22.94 -13.81 5.14
CA ARG A 29 23.37 -14.51 6.37
C ARG A 29 22.61 -15.83 6.55
N GLN A 30 21.35 -15.89 6.12
CA GLN A 30 20.53 -17.10 6.12
C GLN A 30 20.82 -18.06 4.94
N GLY A 31 21.81 -17.75 4.09
CA GLY A 31 22.18 -18.56 2.93
C GLY A 31 21.24 -18.42 1.73
N MET A 32 20.34 -17.44 1.74
CA MET A 32 19.40 -17.20 0.65
C MET A 32 20.03 -16.34 -0.45
N GLU A 33 19.60 -16.56 -1.69
CA GLU A 33 20.01 -15.75 -2.83
C GLU A 33 19.28 -14.40 -2.81
N CYS A 34 20.01 -13.32 -3.11
CA CYS A 34 19.47 -11.97 -3.17
C CYS A 34 19.98 -11.26 -4.43
N ARG A 35 19.05 -10.89 -5.32
CA ARG A 35 19.32 -10.14 -6.57
C ARG A 35 18.64 -8.79 -6.52
N PHE A 36 19.32 -7.78 -7.05
CA PHE A 36 18.69 -6.49 -7.35
C PHE A 36 18.17 -6.50 -8.78
N VAL A 37 16.95 -6.02 -8.97
CA VAL A 37 16.27 -5.99 -10.27
C VAL A 37 15.54 -4.66 -10.44
N THR A 38 15.41 -4.19 -11.67
CA THR A 38 14.66 -2.98 -12.00
C THR A 38 13.18 -3.28 -12.18
N TYR A 39 12.33 -2.26 -12.02
CA TYR A 39 10.92 -2.31 -12.42
C TYR A 39 10.74 -2.88 -13.84
N ARG A 40 11.60 -2.47 -14.77
CA ARG A 40 11.52 -2.86 -16.17
C ARG A 40 11.76 -4.36 -16.33
N GLU A 41 12.72 -4.94 -15.63
CA GLU A 41 13.02 -6.39 -15.71
C GLU A 41 11.87 -7.24 -15.19
N ILE A 42 11.16 -6.80 -14.15
CA ILE A 42 10.00 -7.53 -13.63
C ILE A 42 8.76 -7.32 -14.51
N VAL A 43 8.47 -6.08 -14.92
CA VAL A 43 7.15 -5.70 -15.45
C VAL A 43 7.10 -5.61 -16.98
N LYS A 44 8.22 -5.26 -17.62
CA LYS A 44 8.27 -4.94 -19.07
C LYS A 44 9.26 -5.82 -19.85
N GLY A 45 10.07 -6.61 -19.16
CA GLY A 45 11.15 -7.42 -19.72
C GLY A 45 10.86 -8.92 -19.62
N PRO A 46 11.78 -9.77 -20.10
CA PRO A 46 11.73 -11.19 -19.82
C PRO A 46 11.86 -11.41 -18.31
N THR A 47 11.05 -12.31 -17.74
CA THR A 47 11.06 -12.58 -16.30
C THR A 47 12.45 -13.07 -15.87
N PRO A 48 13.04 -12.49 -14.80
CA PRO A 48 14.41 -12.78 -14.38
C PRO A 48 14.60 -14.20 -13.83
N LEU A 49 13.49 -14.90 -13.56
CA LEU A 49 13.47 -16.27 -13.07
C LEU A 49 12.40 -17.08 -13.84
N PRO A 50 12.59 -18.40 -13.99
CA PRO A 50 11.56 -19.30 -14.52
C PRO A 50 10.27 -19.28 -13.69
N GLN A 51 9.16 -19.74 -14.27
CA GLN A 51 7.93 -20.00 -13.50
C GLN A 51 8.12 -21.19 -12.54
N GLY A 52 7.32 -21.23 -11.48
CA GLY A 52 7.33 -22.32 -10.49
C GLY A 52 8.46 -22.24 -9.45
N VAL A 53 9.33 -21.23 -9.53
CA VAL A 53 10.36 -21.02 -8.51
C VAL A 53 9.80 -20.39 -7.24
N CYS A 54 10.46 -20.70 -6.11
CA CYS A 54 10.22 -20.02 -4.86
C CYS A 54 10.95 -18.67 -4.87
N ALA A 55 10.21 -17.57 -5.01
CA ALA A 55 10.80 -16.22 -5.07
C ALA A 55 9.94 -15.20 -4.33
N VAL A 56 10.62 -14.25 -3.67
CA VAL A 56 10.02 -13.14 -2.94
C VAL A 56 10.48 -11.84 -3.58
N VAL A 57 9.54 -11.07 -4.12
CA VAL A 57 9.81 -9.70 -4.58
C VAL A 57 9.59 -8.73 -3.43
N TYR A 58 10.59 -7.88 -3.19
CA TYR A 58 10.54 -6.77 -2.25
C TYR A 58 10.77 -5.46 -3.00
N GLY A 59 9.73 -4.62 -3.06
CA GLY A 59 9.73 -3.43 -3.89
C GLY A 59 8.47 -2.60 -3.75
N THR A 60 8.28 -1.68 -4.69
CA THR A 60 7.05 -0.91 -4.80
C THR A 60 5.85 -1.83 -5.08
N TYR A 61 4.68 -1.42 -4.61
CA TYR A 61 3.46 -2.22 -4.76
C TYR A 61 3.14 -2.62 -6.22
N PRO A 62 3.30 -1.76 -7.25
CA PRO A 62 3.11 -2.16 -8.65
C PRO A 62 4.01 -3.34 -9.07
N THR A 63 5.29 -3.31 -8.67
CA THR A 63 6.26 -4.37 -8.96
C THR A 63 5.89 -5.68 -8.27
N VAL A 64 5.59 -5.62 -6.97
CA VAL A 64 5.19 -6.78 -6.18
C VAL A 64 3.89 -7.38 -6.70
N ARG A 65 2.89 -6.54 -7.03
CA ARG A 65 1.62 -6.97 -7.61
C ARG A 65 1.82 -7.65 -8.97
N HIS A 66 2.70 -7.12 -9.82
CA HIS A 66 3.00 -7.76 -11.09
C HIS A 66 3.59 -9.16 -10.89
N ALA A 67 4.53 -9.29 -9.96
CA ALA A 67 5.15 -10.58 -9.64
C ALA A 67 4.12 -11.62 -9.18
N ILE A 68 3.24 -11.24 -8.24
CA ILE A 68 2.15 -12.10 -7.73
C ILE A 68 1.22 -12.54 -8.88
N LEU A 69 0.82 -11.63 -9.77
CA LEU A 69 -0.22 -11.91 -10.76
C LEU A 69 0.30 -12.52 -12.07
N ARG A 70 1.57 -12.31 -12.42
CA ARG A 70 2.07 -12.56 -13.79
C ARG A 70 3.32 -13.42 -13.87
N CYS A 71 4.17 -13.45 -12.84
CA CYS A 71 5.46 -14.12 -12.95
C CYS A 71 5.42 -15.62 -12.63
N GLY A 72 4.33 -16.13 -12.05
CA GLY A 72 4.19 -17.55 -11.71
C GLY A 72 5.16 -18.02 -10.62
N TRP A 73 5.62 -17.08 -9.77
CA TRP A 73 6.46 -17.36 -8.61
C TRP A 73 5.61 -17.54 -7.37
N THR A 74 6.11 -18.29 -6.39
CA THR A 74 5.43 -18.45 -5.10
C THR A 74 6.39 -18.05 -3.96
N PRO A 75 6.03 -17.09 -3.08
CA PRO A 75 4.77 -16.33 -3.09
C PRO A 75 4.74 -15.21 -4.15
N GLY A 76 5.86 -14.90 -4.81
CA GLY A 76 5.98 -13.80 -5.77
C GLY A 76 6.07 -12.43 -5.11
N GLY A 77 5.44 -12.24 -3.96
CA GLY A 77 5.53 -11.04 -3.14
C GLY A 77 5.15 -11.33 -1.70
N TRP A 78 5.66 -10.53 -0.77
CA TRP A 78 5.26 -10.61 0.64
C TRP A 78 4.25 -9.50 0.97
N CYS A 79 3.04 -9.60 0.40
CA CYS A 79 1.92 -8.74 0.75
C CYS A 79 0.59 -9.40 0.40
N SER A 80 -0.46 -9.10 1.18
CA SER A 80 -1.86 -9.40 0.81
C SER A 80 -2.54 -8.09 0.52
N SER A 81 -2.79 -7.80 -0.76
CA SER A 81 -3.38 -6.51 -1.17
C SER A 81 -4.77 -6.28 -0.59
N GLU A 82 -5.51 -7.35 -0.39
CA GLU A 82 -6.85 -7.35 0.16
C GLU A 82 -6.81 -6.84 1.61
N ASN A 83 -5.82 -7.27 2.38
CA ASN A 83 -5.63 -6.82 3.77
C ASN A 83 -5.14 -5.37 3.87
N LEU A 84 -4.68 -4.76 2.77
CA LEU A 84 -4.29 -3.36 2.70
C LEU A 84 -5.44 -2.45 2.23
N ASP A 85 -6.61 -3.00 1.89
CA ASP A 85 -7.80 -2.22 1.57
C ASP A 85 -8.46 -1.68 2.84
N CYS A 86 -8.82 -0.40 2.85
CA CYS A 86 -9.47 0.23 4.01
C CYS A 86 -10.79 -0.48 4.37
N LEU A 87 -11.53 -1.02 3.40
CA LEU A 87 -12.73 -1.83 3.65
C LEU A 87 -12.44 -3.08 4.48
N SER A 88 -11.23 -3.62 4.37
CA SER A 88 -10.80 -4.79 5.13
C SER A 88 -10.23 -4.39 6.49
N TYR A 89 -9.26 -3.48 6.55
CA TYR A 89 -8.56 -3.23 7.82
C TYR A 89 -9.22 -2.18 8.72
N TYR A 90 -10.03 -1.24 8.21
CA TYR A 90 -10.67 -0.23 9.07
C TYR A 90 -11.58 -0.86 10.14
N PRO A 91 -12.44 -1.84 9.83
CA PRO A 91 -13.27 -2.50 10.84
C PRO A 91 -12.47 -3.17 11.97
N HIS A 92 -11.31 -3.76 11.65
CA HIS A 92 -10.47 -4.44 12.64
C HIS A 92 -9.68 -3.47 13.53
N PHE A 93 -9.27 -2.33 12.98
CA PHE A 93 -8.39 -1.39 13.66
C PHE A 93 -9.04 -0.04 13.97
N ALA A 94 -10.36 0.09 13.90
CA ALA A 94 -11.09 1.35 14.00
C ALA A 94 -10.63 2.25 15.17
N LYS A 95 -10.46 1.68 16.36
CA LYS A 95 -10.02 2.40 17.57
C LYS A 95 -8.57 2.90 17.54
N PHE A 96 -7.76 2.39 16.61
CA PHE A 96 -6.36 2.73 16.41
C PHE A 96 -6.12 3.63 15.19
N LEU A 97 -7.13 3.83 14.34
CA LEU A 97 -7.02 4.73 13.21
C LEU A 97 -6.92 6.18 13.68
N LEU A 98 -6.15 7.00 12.98
CA LEU A 98 -6.13 8.44 13.21
C LEU A 98 -7.48 9.08 12.79
N ASN A 99 -8.02 8.63 11.67
CA ASN A 99 -9.31 9.09 11.13
C ASN A 99 -10.46 8.18 11.59
N GLN A 100 -10.69 8.06 12.91
CA GLN A 100 -11.76 7.19 13.45
C GLN A 100 -13.15 7.62 12.99
N ARG A 101 -13.37 8.93 12.87
CA ARG A 101 -14.57 9.50 12.25
C ARG A 101 -14.36 9.57 10.75
N ASN A 102 -14.82 8.54 10.07
CA ASN A 102 -14.79 8.43 8.61
C ASN A 102 -16.07 7.78 8.09
N GLU A 103 -16.31 7.97 6.80
CA GLU A 103 -17.32 7.28 6.03
C GLU A 103 -16.69 6.74 4.75
N ILE A 104 -17.10 5.54 4.32
CA ILE A 104 -16.68 4.96 3.06
C ILE A 104 -17.89 4.85 2.15
N LEU A 105 -17.79 5.45 0.97
CA LEU A 105 -18.86 5.47 -0.02
C LEU A 105 -18.28 5.57 -1.45
N PRO A 106 -19.06 5.21 -2.49
CA PRO A 106 -18.65 5.45 -3.87
C PRO A 106 -18.37 6.93 -4.13
N GLY A 107 -17.34 7.25 -4.91
CA GLY A 107 -16.98 8.63 -5.25
C GLY A 107 -18.13 9.43 -5.87
N VAL A 108 -18.96 8.79 -6.70
CA VAL A 108 -20.15 9.44 -7.29
C VAL A 108 -21.20 9.84 -6.25
N VAL A 109 -21.35 9.04 -5.18
CA VAL A 109 -22.24 9.36 -4.05
C VAL A 109 -21.63 10.50 -3.25
N ALA A 110 -20.31 10.46 -3.00
CA ALA A 110 -19.62 11.53 -2.27
C ALA A 110 -19.80 12.89 -2.94
N ILE A 111 -19.68 12.96 -4.27
CA ILE A 111 -19.92 14.19 -5.04
C ILE A 111 -21.34 14.71 -4.81
N ARG A 112 -22.37 13.85 -4.90
CA ARG A 112 -23.77 14.25 -4.69
C ARG A 112 -24.04 14.72 -3.26
N GLU A 113 -23.33 14.14 -2.29
CA GLU A 113 -23.49 14.43 -0.86
C GLU A 113 -22.45 15.42 -0.33
N LYS A 114 -21.75 16.14 -1.21
CA LYS A 114 -20.69 17.11 -0.86
C LYS A 114 -21.06 17.97 0.34
N GLN A 115 -22.23 18.63 0.31
CA GLN A 115 -22.64 19.52 1.38
C GLN A 115 -22.81 18.82 2.74
N ARG A 116 -23.35 17.59 2.76
CA ARG A 116 -23.44 16.78 3.98
C ARG A 116 -22.05 16.40 4.49
N LEU A 117 -21.19 15.92 3.60
CA LEU A 117 -19.84 15.47 3.95
C LEU A 117 -18.98 16.61 4.51
N PHE A 118 -19.05 17.81 3.94
CA PHE A 118 -18.36 18.98 4.49
C PHE A 118 -18.98 19.46 5.80
N GLY A 119 -20.30 19.35 5.99
CA GLY A 119 -20.95 19.63 7.27
C GLY A 119 -20.52 18.68 8.39
N GLU A 120 -20.29 17.39 8.09
CA GLU A 120 -19.96 16.37 9.08
C GLU A 120 -18.45 16.18 9.32
N TYR A 121 -17.66 16.24 8.24
CA TYR A 121 -16.23 15.93 8.23
C TYR A 121 -15.35 17.13 7.84
N GLY A 122 -15.94 18.28 7.52
CA GLY A 122 -15.17 19.47 7.14
C GLY A 122 -14.43 20.11 8.31
N ARG A 123 -13.25 20.65 8.02
CA ARG A 123 -12.51 21.55 8.90
C ARG A 123 -11.77 22.58 8.05
N ASP A 124 -11.96 23.86 8.37
CA ASP A 124 -11.33 24.99 7.67
C ASP A 124 -11.54 24.97 6.14
N GLY A 125 -12.70 24.45 5.68
CA GLY A 125 -13.02 24.33 4.26
C GLY A 125 -12.41 23.11 3.56
N PHE A 126 -11.85 22.16 4.31
CA PHE A 126 -11.24 20.94 3.78
C PHE A 126 -11.87 19.66 4.36
N VAL A 127 -11.84 18.60 3.57
CA VAL A 127 -12.02 17.21 4.04
C VAL A 127 -10.78 16.39 3.69
N PHE A 128 -10.49 15.34 4.46
CA PHE A 128 -9.53 14.33 4.04
C PHE A 128 -10.24 13.28 3.19
N ALA A 129 -9.67 12.91 2.05
CA ALA A 129 -10.20 11.85 1.21
C ALA A 129 -9.09 10.94 0.67
N ARG A 130 -9.38 9.64 0.57
CA ARG A 130 -8.51 8.67 -0.09
C ARG A 130 -9.31 7.52 -0.72
N PRO A 131 -8.84 6.94 -1.83
CA PRO A 131 -9.32 5.62 -2.24
C PRO A 131 -9.06 4.58 -1.15
N THR A 132 -9.96 3.60 -1.00
CA THR A 132 -9.79 2.52 -0.03
C THR A 132 -8.66 1.57 -0.43
N SER A 133 -8.51 1.34 -1.74
CA SER A 133 -7.53 0.42 -2.32
C SER A 133 -6.08 0.89 -2.14
N ALA A 134 -5.20 -0.08 -1.94
CA ALA A 134 -3.75 0.12 -1.87
C ALA A 134 -3.07 0.33 -3.24
N HIS A 135 -3.82 0.33 -4.35
CA HIS A 135 -3.25 0.41 -5.71
C HIS A 135 -2.59 1.76 -6.08
N LYS A 136 -2.44 2.69 -5.12
CA LYS A 136 -1.74 3.99 -5.24
C LYS A 136 -2.10 4.78 -6.50
N LEU A 137 -3.33 4.67 -6.99
CA LEU A 137 -3.80 5.46 -8.12
C LEU A 137 -3.83 6.95 -7.76
N VAL A 138 -4.17 7.27 -6.51
CA VAL A 138 -4.06 8.60 -5.90
C VAL A 138 -3.73 8.44 -4.42
N VAL A 139 -2.96 9.38 -3.86
CA VAL A 139 -2.65 9.42 -2.42
C VAL A 139 -3.77 10.09 -1.64
N GLY A 140 -3.97 9.67 -0.39
CA GLY A 140 -4.87 10.37 0.52
C GLY A 140 -4.43 11.82 0.69
N ARG A 141 -5.39 12.75 0.65
CA ARG A 141 -5.10 14.19 0.65
C ARG A 141 -6.22 15.01 1.25
N LEU A 142 -5.89 16.24 1.63
CA LEU A 142 -6.88 17.27 1.89
C LEU A 142 -7.47 17.76 0.56
N ILE A 143 -8.78 17.93 0.52
CA ILE A 143 -9.51 18.44 -0.64
C ILE A 143 -10.34 19.64 -0.18
N ALA A 144 -10.12 20.79 -0.81
CA ALA A 144 -10.91 21.98 -0.57
C ALA A 144 -12.34 21.78 -1.10
N GLU A 145 -13.31 22.45 -0.49
CA GLU A 145 -14.72 22.36 -0.89
C GLU A 145 -14.91 22.65 -2.38
N ASP A 146 -14.33 23.73 -2.89
CA ASP A 146 -14.47 24.14 -4.29
C ASP A 146 -13.80 23.18 -5.28
N ASP A 147 -12.82 22.40 -4.84
CA ASP A 147 -12.09 21.42 -5.65
C ASP A 147 -12.66 19.99 -5.56
N PHE A 148 -13.70 19.77 -4.74
CA PHE A 148 -14.12 18.44 -4.34
C PHE A 148 -14.55 17.54 -5.50
N GLU A 149 -15.39 18.07 -6.39
CA GLU A 149 -15.91 17.32 -7.53
C GLU A 149 -14.80 16.98 -8.52
N ALA A 150 -13.96 17.96 -8.89
CA ALA A 150 -12.82 17.76 -9.77
C ALA A 150 -11.80 16.77 -9.19
N SER A 151 -11.69 16.74 -7.86
CA SER A 151 -10.78 15.87 -7.12
C SER A 151 -11.24 14.43 -7.01
N LEU A 152 -12.54 14.17 -7.13
CA LEU A 152 -13.18 12.85 -7.14
C LEU A 152 -13.75 12.47 -8.51
N ALA A 153 -13.53 13.30 -9.54
CA ALA A 153 -14.15 13.14 -10.84
C ALA A 153 -13.88 11.74 -11.45
N PRO A 154 -14.84 11.18 -12.21
CA PRO A 154 -14.68 9.87 -12.83
C PRO A 154 -13.53 9.78 -13.86
N THR A 155 -13.03 10.91 -14.35
CA THR A 155 -11.80 10.93 -15.17
C THR A 155 -10.56 10.50 -14.38
N ARG A 156 -10.63 10.50 -13.04
CA ARG A 156 -9.61 10.04 -12.11
C ARG A 156 -9.94 8.68 -11.48
N TYR A 157 -11.21 8.27 -11.47
CA TYR A 157 -11.69 7.06 -10.78
C TYR A 157 -12.86 6.40 -11.50
N ASP A 158 -13.02 5.09 -11.35
CA ASP A 158 -14.34 4.49 -11.61
C ASP A 158 -15.38 5.14 -10.68
N SER A 159 -16.59 5.42 -11.17
CA SER A 159 -17.68 5.97 -10.37
C SER A 159 -17.99 5.14 -9.11
N GLU A 160 -17.72 3.83 -9.15
CA GLU A 160 -17.94 2.90 -8.05
C GLU A 160 -16.75 2.79 -7.09
N THR A 161 -15.64 3.49 -7.39
CA THR A 161 -14.45 3.51 -6.53
C THR A 161 -14.85 3.98 -5.14
N GLN A 162 -14.57 3.13 -4.16
CA GLN A 162 -14.82 3.42 -2.75
C GLN A 162 -13.80 4.44 -2.26
N ILE A 163 -14.29 5.52 -1.67
CA ILE A 163 -13.51 6.62 -1.12
C ILE A 163 -13.80 6.70 0.38
N ALA A 164 -12.75 6.68 1.20
CA ALA A 164 -12.86 7.04 2.59
C ALA A 164 -12.79 8.57 2.71
N ILE A 165 -13.83 9.18 3.27
CA ILE A 165 -13.91 10.60 3.63
C ILE A 165 -13.79 10.71 5.14
N ALA A 166 -12.98 11.64 5.63
CA ALA A 166 -12.79 11.82 7.07
C ALA A 166 -12.46 13.27 7.44
N LEU A 167 -12.59 13.54 8.74
CA LEU A 167 -12.16 14.80 9.34
C LEU A 167 -10.64 14.98 9.16
N PRO A 168 -10.15 16.15 8.66
CA PRO A 168 -8.72 16.46 8.62
C PRO A 168 -8.06 16.35 9.99
N GLN A 169 -6.91 15.66 10.03
CA GLN A 169 -6.10 15.46 11.24
C GLN A 169 -4.69 16.01 11.02
N THR A 170 -4.12 16.60 12.06
CA THR A 170 -2.73 17.04 12.06
C THR A 170 -1.82 15.83 12.29
N LEU A 171 -0.90 15.60 11.36
CA LEU A 171 0.14 14.59 11.53
C LEU A 171 1.30 15.16 12.34
N GLY A 172 1.65 14.50 13.44
CA GLY A 172 2.82 14.85 14.25
C GLY A 172 4.05 14.07 13.79
N ARG A 173 4.04 12.77 14.06
CA ARG A 173 5.12 11.85 13.67
C ARG A 173 4.52 10.56 13.16
N GLU A 174 5.15 9.97 12.17
CA GLU A 174 4.78 8.68 11.62
C GLU A 174 5.79 7.62 12.05
N TRP A 175 5.29 6.47 12.51
CA TRP A 175 6.10 5.33 12.91
C TRP A 175 5.65 4.09 12.14
N ARG A 176 6.62 3.26 11.76
CA ARG A 176 6.39 1.93 11.22
C ARG A 176 6.82 0.91 12.26
N LEU A 177 5.91 0.02 12.61
CA LEU A 177 6.15 -1.04 13.59
C LEU A 177 6.12 -2.39 12.87
N VAL A 178 6.99 -3.30 13.27
CA VAL A 178 6.97 -4.71 12.88
C VAL A 178 6.44 -5.51 14.05
N ILE A 179 5.35 -6.25 13.81
CA ILE A 179 4.67 -7.05 14.82
C ILE A 179 4.80 -8.52 14.41
N ALA A 180 5.22 -9.37 15.34
CA ALA A 180 5.27 -10.82 15.16
C ALA A 180 4.59 -11.50 16.35
N GLY A 181 3.57 -12.31 16.09
CA GLY A 181 2.64 -12.72 17.14
C GLY A 181 1.92 -11.49 17.70
N ASP A 182 1.96 -11.32 19.02
CA ASP A 182 1.35 -10.18 19.73
C ASP A 182 2.39 -9.17 20.24
N GLU A 183 3.63 -9.22 19.74
CA GLU A 183 4.74 -8.37 20.20
C GLU A 183 5.29 -7.46 19.10
N ILE A 184 5.62 -6.22 19.47
CA ILE A 184 6.38 -5.30 18.62
C ILE A 184 7.85 -5.72 18.66
N VAL A 185 8.36 -6.23 17.55
CA VAL A 185 9.75 -6.74 17.45
C VAL A 185 10.72 -5.72 16.88
N SER A 186 10.22 -4.69 16.19
CA SER A 186 11.03 -3.60 15.66
C SER A 186 10.17 -2.39 15.31
N GLY A 187 10.79 -1.23 15.15
CA GLY A 187 10.12 -0.06 14.62
C GLY A 187 11.10 1.02 14.16
N SER A 188 10.63 1.87 13.26
CA SER A 188 11.35 3.06 12.81
C SER A 188 10.39 4.24 12.70
N GLN A 189 10.90 5.44 12.96
CA GLN A 189 10.18 6.66 12.62
C GLN A 189 10.39 6.93 11.12
N TYR A 190 9.36 7.40 10.42
CA TYR A 190 9.52 7.92 9.07
C TYR A 190 10.40 9.19 9.13
N ALA A 191 11.38 9.27 8.23
CA ALA A 191 12.30 10.42 8.13
C ALA A 191 11.61 11.68 7.59
#